data_AF-A0ABC9YPY2-F1
#
_entry.id   AF-A0ABC9YPY2-F1
#
_cell.length_a   1.000
_cell.length_b   1.000
_cell.length_c   1.000
_cell.angle_alpha   90.00
_cell.angle_beta   90.00
_cell.angle_gamma   90.00
#
_symmetry.space_group_name_H-M   'P 1'
#
loop_
_entity.id
_entity.type
_entity.pdbx_description
1 polymer ?
#
loop_
_entity_poly.entity_id
_entity_poly.type
_entity_poly.pdbx_seq_one_letter_code
_entity_poly.pdbx_strand_id
1 'polypeptide(L)'
;MRGLFRFDELALEYQLTRPGPGRDHLGSLLDPLDEHAELLETLQSHISNNLNRQRTARMLHVHTNTVDYRLKRIGQLTGFDPTQASGLWYLRSALVARTYQAG
;
A
#
# COMPACT_ATOMS: atom_id res chain seq x y z
N MET A 1 -17.99 -16.05 17.53
CA MET A 1 -16.56 -16.35 17.78
C MET A 1 -15.73 -15.20 17.19
N ARG A 2 -15.45 -14.18 18.00
CA ARG A 2 -14.76 -12.93 17.64
C ARG A 2 -13.55 -12.86 18.56
N GLY A 3 -12.33 -12.90 18.01
CA GLY A 3 -11.14 -12.82 18.87
C GLY A 3 -9.76 -12.88 18.21
N LEU A 4 -9.62 -12.88 16.87
CA LEU A 4 -8.30 -13.03 16.24
C LEU A 4 -7.69 -11.75 15.63
N PHE A 5 -8.43 -10.64 15.55
CA PHE A 5 -7.94 -9.44 14.85
C PHE A 5 -7.12 -8.44 15.70
N ARG A 6 -6.62 -8.80 16.88
CA ARG A 6 -5.92 -7.85 17.76
C ARG A 6 -4.43 -8.09 17.98
N PHE A 7 -3.91 -9.27 17.66
CA PHE A 7 -2.48 -9.54 17.84
C PHE A 7 -1.64 -9.04 16.66
N ASP A 8 -2.17 -9.15 15.44
CA ASP A 8 -1.43 -8.77 14.23
C ASP A 8 -1.26 -7.25 14.12
N GLU A 9 -2.25 -6.46 14.55
CA GLU A 9 -2.20 -4.99 14.54
C GLU A 9 -1.20 -4.42 15.55
N LEU A 10 -1.07 -5.03 16.74
CA LEU A 10 -0.14 -4.58 17.79
C LEU A 10 1.29 -5.10 17.57
N ALA A 11 1.45 -6.29 16.99
CA ALA A 11 2.76 -6.83 16.64
C ALA A 11 3.42 -6.05 15.49
N LEU A 12 2.61 -5.47 14.60
CA LEU A 12 3.13 -4.74 13.44
C LEU A 12 3.92 -3.49 13.84
N GLU A 13 3.39 -2.64 14.72
CA GLU A 13 4.10 -1.42 15.14
C GLU A 13 5.45 -1.72 15.83
N TYR A 14 5.52 -2.81 16.60
CA TYR A 14 6.74 -3.20 17.30
C TYR A 14 7.77 -3.88 16.37
N GLN A 15 7.32 -4.57 15.32
CA GLN A 15 8.19 -5.20 14.33
C GLN A 15 8.60 -4.25 13.20
N LEU A 16 7.83 -3.20 12.89
CA LEU A 16 8.17 -2.25 11.83
C LEU A 16 9.45 -1.44 12.12
N THR A 17 9.85 -1.31 13.39
CA THR A 17 11.05 -0.58 13.82
C THR A 17 12.30 -1.45 13.96
N ARG A 18 12.18 -2.78 13.85
CA ARG A 18 13.31 -3.72 13.90
C ARG A 18 13.37 -4.51 12.60
N PRO A 19 14.55 -4.69 11.97
CA PRO A 19 14.67 -5.62 10.86
C PRO A 19 14.20 -7.01 11.30
N GLY A 20 13.35 -7.66 10.49
CA GLY A 20 12.81 -8.98 10.82
C GLY A 20 11.69 -9.46 9.89
N PRO A 21 11.29 -10.74 10.02
CA PRO A 21 10.41 -11.42 9.05
C PRO A 21 9.05 -10.76 8.82
N GLY A 22 8.50 -10.09 9.84
CA GLY A 22 7.22 -9.37 9.71
C GLY A 22 7.33 -8.15 8.78
N ARG A 23 8.45 -7.42 8.83
CA ARG A 23 8.70 -6.29 7.94
C ARG A 23 8.94 -6.77 6.51
N ASP A 24 9.73 -7.84 6.32
CA ASP A 24 9.95 -8.40 4.99
C ASP A 24 8.66 -8.94 4.38
N HIS A 25 7.83 -9.59 5.19
CA HIS A 25 6.51 -10.05 4.77
C HIS A 25 5.62 -8.88 4.31
N LEU A 26 5.55 -7.78 5.07
CA LEU A 26 4.79 -6.61 4.66
C LEU A 26 5.33 -5.99 3.36
N GLY A 27 6.66 -5.87 3.23
CA GLY A 27 7.28 -5.38 2.01
C GLY A 27 6.93 -6.24 0.79
N SER A 28 6.86 -7.57 0.97
CA SER A 28 6.55 -8.53 -0.10
C SER A 28 5.12 -8.42 -0.65
N LEU A 29 4.21 -7.79 0.10
CA LEU A 29 2.83 -7.58 -0.36
C LEU A 29 2.76 -6.68 -1.61
N LEU A 30 3.81 -5.90 -1.89
CA LEU A 30 3.91 -5.04 -3.06
C LEU A 30 4.80 -5.63 -4.16
N ASP A 31 5.36 -6.84 -4.01
CA ASP A 31 6.16 -7.51 -5.04
C ASP A 31 5.42 -7.63 -6.39
N PRO A 32 4.10 -7.91 -6.42
CA PRO A 32 3.35 -7.90 -7.67
C PRO A 32 3.32 -6.54 -8.40
N LEU A 33 3.74 -5.44 -7.76
CA LEU A 33 3.81 -4.11 -8.37
C LEU A 33 5.21 -3.77 -8.90
N ASP A 34 6.23 -4.61 -8.69
CA ASP A 34 7.61 -4.30 -9.09
C ASP A 34 7.78 -4.21 -10.61
N GLU A 35 6.98 -4.98 -11.37
CA GLU A 35 6.92 -4.90 -12.84
C GLU A 35 6.03 -3.74 -13.34
N HIS A 36 5.44 -2.96 -12.43
CA HIS A 36 4.43 -1.94 -12.71
C HIS A 36 4.73 -0.63 -11.96
N ALA A 37 5.84 0.01 -12.32
CA ALA A 37 6.32 1.23 -11.69
C ALA A 37 5.23 2.32 -11.58
N GLU A 38 4.38 2.45 -12.59
CA GLU A 38 3.30 3.43 -12.61
C GLU A 38 2.19 3.14 -11.60
N LEU A 39 1.96 1.87 -11.25
CA LEU A 39 1.01 1.48 -10.20
C LEU A 39 1.58 1.81 -8.82
N LEU A 40 2.85 1.50 -8.59
CA LEU A 40 3.53 1.83 -7.35
C LEU A 40 3.60 3.35 -7.14
N GLU A 41 3.92 4.12 -8.18
CA GLU A 41 3.89 5.58 -8.17
C GLU A 41 2.47 6.12 -7.88
N THR A 42 1.46 5.51 -8.49
CA THR A 42 0.05 5.90 -8.27
C THR A 42 -0.36 5.65 -6.82
N LEU A 43 0.00 4.51 -6.23
CA LEU A 43 -0.31 4.18 -4.84
C LEU A 43 0.33 5.18 -3.88
N GLN A 44 1.64 5.44 -4.03
CA GLN A 44 2.37 6.42 -3.21
C GLN A 44 1.74 7.82 -3.32
N SER A 45 1.51 8.26 -4.56
CA SER A 45 0.89 9.55 -4.87
C SER A 45 -0.50 9.68 -4.29
N HIS A 46 -1.29 8.62 -4.34
CA HIS A 46 -2.65 8.61 -3.82
C HIS A 46 -2.67 8.74 -2.29
N ILE A 47 -1.81 8.01 -1.61
CA ILE A 47 -1.65 8.08 -0.16
C ILE A 47 -1.18 9.48 0.27
N SER A 48 -0.15 10.03 -0.38
CA SER A 48 0.38 11.36 -0.10
C SER A 48 -0.65 12.47 -0.36
N ASN A 49 -1.58 12.27 -1.29
CA ASN A 49 -2.66 13.20 -1.59
C ASN A 49 -3.92 12.99 -0.74
N ASN A 50 -3.82 12.35 0.44
CA ASN A 50 -4.95 12.05 1.32
C ASN A 50 -6.09 11.33 0.59
N LEU A 51 -5.74 10.40 -0.30
CA LEU A 51 -6.67 9.60 -1.10
C LEU A 51 -7.55 10.43 -2.07
N ASN A 52 -7.15 11.68 -2.36
CA ASN A 52 -7.86 12.51 -3.31
C ASN A 52 -7.47 12.16 -4.74
N ARG A 53 -8.40 11.53 -5.48
CA ARG A 53 -8.18 11.08 -6.86
C ARG A 53 -7.86 12.21 -7.83
N GLN A 54 -8.55 13.35 -7.72
CA GLN A 54 -8.31 14.50 -8.59
C GLN A 54 -6.93 15.11 -8.37
N ARG A 55 -6.49 15.23 -7.11
CA ARG A 55 -5.13 15.70 -6.79
C ARG A 55 -4.07 14.71 -7.26
N THR A 56 -4.32 13.42 -7.04
CA THR A 56 -3.44 12.34 -7.54
C THR A 56 -3.28 12.42 -9.06
N ALA A 57 -4.39 12.56 -9.79
CA ALA A 57 -4.42 12.67 -11.24
C ALA A 57 -3.62 13.89 -11.73
N ARG A 58 -3.82 15.06 -11.11
CA ARG A 58 -3.06 16.27 -11.42
C ARG A 58 -1.56 16.10 -11.16
N MET A 59 -1.18 15.49 -10.03
CA MET A 59 0.22 15.29 -9.68
C MET A 59 0.93 14.34 -10.63
N LEU A 60 0.23 13.29 -11.08
CA LEU A 60 0.75 12.31 -12.03
C LEU A 60 0.58 12.72 -13.50
N HIS A 61 -0.02 13.88 -13.78
CA HIS A 61 -0.33 14.34 -15.14
C HIS A 61 -1.16 13.32 -15.95
N VAL A 62 -2.10 12.64 -15.30
CA VAL A 62 -3.02 11.68 -15.93
C VAL A 62 -4.47 12.08 -15.70
N HIS A 63 -5.38 11.42 -16.42
CA HIS A 63 -6.82 11.58 -16.18
C HIS A 63 -7.26 10.85 -14.90
N THR A 64 -8.30 11.36 -14.21
CA THR A 64 -8.84 10.72 -12.99
C THR A 64 -9.25 9.26 -13.22
N ASN A 65 -9.83 8.94 -14.39
CA ASN A 65 -10.18 7.55 -14.75
C ASN A 65 -8.95 6.63 -14.78
N THR A 66 -7.78 7.14 -15.18
CA THR A 66 -6.54 6.36 -15.16
C THR A 66 -6.14 6.04 -13.73
N VAL A 67 -6.30 7.00 -12.79
CA VAL A 67 -6.08 6.74 -11.36
C VAL A 67 -7.04 5.67 -10.85
N ASP A 68 -8.34 5.77 -11.15
CA ASP A 68 -9.33 4.77 -10.75
C ASP A 68 -8.99 3.36 -11.29
N TYR A 69 -8.62 3.27 -12.56
CA TYR A 69 -8.17 2.02 -13.17
C TYR A 69 -6.94 1.45 -12.47
N ARG A 70 -5.92 2.27 -12.22
CA ARG A 70 -4.68 1.84 -11.55
C ARG A 70 -4.96 1.39 -10.12
N LEU A 71 -5.79 2.09 -9.35
CA LEU A 71 -6.20 1.70 -8.00
C LEU A 71 -6.93 0.35 -7.99
N LYS A 72 -7.84 0.13 -8.95
CA LYS A 72 -8.48 -1.17 -9.13
C LYS A 72 -7.46 -2.27 -9.45
N ARG A 73 -6.50 -1.98 -10.34
CA ARG A 73 -5.45 -2.93 -10.71
C ARG A 73 -4.53 -3.28 -9.55
N ILE A 74 -4.18 -2.30 -8.71
CA ILE A 74 -3.43 -2.51 -7.46
C ILE A 74 -4.18 -3.49 -6.56
N GLY A 75 -5.49 -3.31 -6.36
CA GLY A 75 -6.29 -4.23 -5.55
C GLY A 75 -6.36 -5.64 -6.13
N GLN A 76 -6.37 -5.78 -7.46
CA GLN A 76 -6.34 -7.09 -8.12
C GLN A 76 -5.00 -7.81 -7.96
N LEU A 77 -3.88 -7.09 -8.04
CA LEU A 77 -2.54 -7.67 -7.98
C LEU A 77 -2.10 -7.99 -6.55
N THR A 78 -2.46 -7.13 -5.60
CA THR A 78 -2.04 -7.25 -4.20
C THR A 78 -3.05 -8.00 -3.32
N GLY A 79 -4.30 -8.12 -3.78
CA GLY A 79 -5.41 -8.63 -2.98
C GLY A 79 -5.98 -7.62 -1.97
N PHE A 80 -5.44 -6.40 -1.90
CA PHE A 80 -5.87 -5.37 -0.95
C PHE A 80 -6.53 -4.19 -1.65
N ASP A 81 -7.82 -3.95 -1.35
CA ASP A 81 -8.55 -2.83 -1.94
C ASP A 81 -8.09 -1.48 -1.35
N PRO A 82 -7.50 -0.56 -2.14
CA PRO A 82 -7.04 0.74 -1.66
C PRO A 82 -8.18 1.70 -1.28
N THR A 83 -9.43 1.36 -1.59
CA THR A 83 -10.62 2.13 -1.22
C THR A 83 -11.22 1.71 0.13
N GLN A 84 -10.82 0.56 0.67
CA GLN A 84 -11.25 0.06 1.97
C GLN A 84 -10.19 0.36 3.02
N ALA A 85 -10.62 0.70 4.24
CA ALA A 85 -9.70 1.07 5.33
C ALA A 85 -8.70 -0.05 5.65
N SER A 86 -9.15 -1.31 5.67
CA SER A 86 -8.30 -2.48 5.92
C SER A 86 -7.27 -2.71 4.82
N GLY A 87 -7.69 -2.68 3.55
CA GLY A 87 -6.76 -2.83 2.42
C GLY A 87 -5.73 -1.71 2.38
N LEU A 88 -6.17 -0.47 2.64
CA LEU A 88 -5.28 0.68 2.71
C LEU A 88 -4.25 0.57 3.84
N TRP A 89 -4.62 0.00 4.99
CA TRP A 89 -3.69 -0.23 6.08
C TRP A 89 -2.55 -1.18 5.66
N TYR A 90 -2.87 -2.31 5.01
CA TYR A 90 -1.85 -3.23 4.49
C TYR A 90 -0.95 -2.55 3.45
N LEU A 91 -1.52 -1.83 2.49
CA LEU A 91 -0.76 -1.15 1.43
C LEU A 91 0.18 -0.06 1.98
N ARG A 92 -0.27 0.70 3.00
CA ARG A 92 0.57 1.70 3.68
C ARG A 92 1.70 1.04 4.47
N SER A 93 1.40 0.01 5.25
CA SER A 93 2.39 -0.73 6.02
C SER A 93 3.45 -1.35 5.12
N ALA A 94 3.05 -1.88 3.97
CA ALA A 94 3.97 -2.43 2.97
C ALA A 94 4.89 -1.36 2.36
N LEU A 95 4.37 -0.17 2.03
CA LEU A 95 5.20 0.94 1.56
C LEU A 95 6.25 1.35 2.60
N VAL A 96 5.84 1.50 3.86
CA VAL A 96 6.76 1.84 4.96
C VAL A 96 7.80 0.74 5.15
N ALA A 97 7.41 -0.54 5.09
CA ALA A 97 8.34 -1.65 5.21
C ALA A 97 9.44 -1.61 4.14
N ARG A 98 9.09 -1.24 2.89
CA ARG A 98 10.03 -1.08 1.77
C ARG A 98 10.94 0.13 1.91
N THR A 99 10.50 1.26 2.47
CA THR A 99 11.38 2.44 2.62
C THR A 99 12.59 2.15 3.50
N TYR A 100 12.43 1.28 4.50
CA TYR A 100 13.56 0.87 5.33
C TYR A 100 14.44 -0.23 4.69
N GLN A 101 13.99 -0.94 3.64
CA GLN A 101 14.80 -1.97 2.96
C GLN A 101 15.81 -1.34 2.00
N ALA A 102 15.51 -0.13 1.53
CA ALA A 102 16.37 0.63 0.62
C ALA A 102 17.47 1.45 1.33
N GLY A 103 17.56 1.39 2.67
CA GLY A 103 18.56 2.09 3.49
C GLY A 103 19.30 1.12 4.40
#